data_AF-A0A4V2UQM8-F1
#
_entry.id   AF-A0A4V2UQM8-F1
#
_cell.length_a   1.000
_cell.length_b   1.000
_cell.length_c   1.000
_cell.angle_alpha   90.00
_cell.angle_beta   90.00
_cell.angle_gamma   90.00
#
_symmetry.space_group_name_H-M   'P 1'
#
loop_
_entity.id
_entity.type
_entity.pdbx_description
1 polymer ?
#
loop_
_entity_poly.entity_id
_entity_poly.type
_entity_poly.pdbx_seq_one_letter_code
_entity_poly.pdbx_strand_id
1 'polypeptide(L)' 'MAKNKKEIKKLYKNLQEVCSEMSDHISCLSEEQQRDETELRYLKEFIRYKEQEEEYHYFRENAHEEYEENMPFSNLTL' A
#
# COMPACT_ATOMS: atom_id res chain seq x y z
N MET A 1 14.62 -36.48 25.05
CA MET A 1 13.90 -36.78 23.79
C MET A 1 12.53 -36.10 23.72
N ALA A 2 11.60 -36.31 24.68
CA ALA A 2 10.22 -35.79 24.59
C ALA A 2 10.06 -34.26 24.74
N LYS A 3 10.86 -33.61 25.62
CA LYS A 3 10.84 -32.14 25.80
C LYS A 3 11.18 -31.40 24.49
N ASN A 4 12.24 -31.84 23.82
CA ASN A 4 12.72 -31.25 22.57
C ASN A 4 11.67 -31.38 21.44
N LYS A 5 10.98 -32.53 21.34
CA LYS A 5 9.87 -32.72 20.39
C LYS A 5 8.69 -31.76 20.64
N LYS A 6 8.38 -31.44 21.90
CA LYS A 6 7.31 -30.49 22.26
C LYS A 6 7.68 -29.05 21.91
N GLU A 7 8.92 -28.66 22.15
CA GLU A 7 9.46 -27.33 21.81
C GLU A 7 9.48 -27.12 20.30
N ILE A 8 9.97 -28.11 19.54
CA ILE A 8 9.95 -28.09 18.07
C ILE A 8 8.51 -27.96 17.55
N LYS A 9 7.55 -28.72 18.10
CA LYS A 9 6.14 -28.61 17.69
C LYS A 9 5.57 -27.20 17.96
N LYS A 10 5.96 -26.56 19.07
CA LYS A 10 5.56 -25.18 19.37
C LYS A 10 6.16 -24.20 18.36
N LEU A 11 7.43 -24.35 18.01
CA LEU A 11 8.10 -23.52 17.01
C LEU A 11 7.39 -23.61 15.64
N TYR A 12 7.05 -24.82 15.19
CA TYR A 12 6.31 -25.00 13.94
C TYR A 12 4.92 -24.36 13.97
N LYS A 13 4.19 -24.45 15.09
CA LYS A 13 2.89 -23.80 15.24
C LYS A 13 3.02 -22.27 15.14
N ASN A 14 4.00 -21.70 15.84
CA ASN A 14 4.26 -20.27 15.78
C ASN A 14 4.65 -19.82 14.37
N LEU A 15 5.49 -20.59 13.68
CA LEU A 15 5.85 -20.28 12.29
C LEU A 15 4.62 -20.33 11.37
N GLN A 16 3.75 -21.32 11.55
CA GLN A 16 2.51 -21.44 10.79
C GLN A 16 1.58 -20.24 11.03
N GLU A 17 1.45 -19.78 12.28
CA GLU A 17 0.65 -18.61 12.64
C GLU A 17 1.20 -17.35 11.96
N VAL A 18 2.51 -17.10 12.04
CA VAL A 18 3.15 -15.94 11.38
C VAL A 18 2.99 -16.01 9.86
N CYS A 19 3.19 -17.18 9.24
CA CYS A 19 2.98 -17.33 7.80
C CYS A 19 1.52 -17.11 7.39
N SER A 20 0.56 -17.49 8.24
CA SER A 20 -0.86 -17.21 8.01
C SER A 20 -1.13 -15.71 8.05
N GLU A 21 -0.67 -15.02 9.10
CA GLU A 21 -0.82 -13.57 9.24
C GLU A 21 -0.20 -12.81 8.07
N MET A 22 0.99 -13.22 7.62
CA MET A 22 1.63 -12.65 6.43
C MET A 22 0.80 -12.88 5.16
N SER A 23 0.21 -14.07 5.01
CA SER A 23 -0.62 -14.38 3.85
C SER A 23 -1.88 -13.52 3.84
N ASP A 24 -2.54 -13.37 4.98
CA ASP A 24 -3.72 -12.53 5.13
C ASP A 24 -3.39 -11.07 4.80
N HIS A 25 -2.25 -10.56 5.30
CA HIS A 25 -1.80 -9.21 5.00
C HIS A 25 -1.51 -8.99 3.50
N ILE A 26 -0.85 -9.95 2.84
CA ILE A 26 -0.59 -9.89 1.39
C ILE A 26 -1.92 -9.90 0.62
N SER A 27 -2.89 -10.70 1.04
CA SER A 27 -4.22 -10.72 0.43
C SER A 27 -4.90 -9.37 0.56
N CYS A 28 -4.88 -8.72 1.73
CA CYS A 28 -5.43 -7.38 1.91
C CYS A 28 -4.75 -6.34 1.00
N LEU A 29 -3.41 -6.34 0.94
CA LEU A 29 -2.66 -5.43 0.06
C LEU A 29 -3.00 -5.66 -1.42
N SER A 30 -3.16 -6.91 -1.84
CA SER A 30 -3.54 -7.24 -3.21
C SER A 30 -4.96 -6.75 -3.53
N GLU A 31 -5.90 -6.82 -2.59
CA GLU A 31 -7.25 -6.30 -2.78
C GLU A 31 -7.27 -4.77 -2.83
N GLU A 32 -6.48 -4.11 -1.98
CA GLU A 32 -6.28 -2.65 -2.03
C GLU A 32 -5.73 -2.21 -3.38
N GLN A 33 -4.65 -2.86 -3.84
CA GLN A 33 -4.07 -2.58 -5.15
C GLN A 33 -5.09 -2.73 -6.29
N GLN A 34 -5.90 -3.78 -6.28
CA GLN A 34 -6.93 -3.99 -7.32
C GLN A 34 -8.00 -2.90 -7.32
N ARG A 35 -8.38 -2.39 -6.13
CA ARG A 35 -9.31 -1.27 -6.01
C ARG A 35 -8.68 0.00 -6.55
N ASP A 36 -7.44 0.30 -6.18
CA ASP A 36 -6.73 1.50 -6.64
C ASP A 36 -6.50 1.49 -8.15
N GLU A 37 -6.13 0.33 -8.73
CA GLU A 37 -6.00 0.16 -10.19
C GLU A 37 -7.32 0.42 -10.92
N THR A 38 -8.44 -0.03 -10.34
CA THR A 38 -9.78 0.20 -10.88
C THR A 38 -10.17 1.67 -10.81
N GLU A 39 -9.90 2.32 -9.69
CA GLU A 39 -10.18 3.75 -9.50
C GLU A 39 -9.34 4.60 -10.46
N LEU A 40 -8.03 4.33 -10.56
CA LEU A 40 -7.13 5.00 -11.50
C LEU A 40 -7.60 4.85 -12.94
N ARG A 41 -8.14 3.68 -13.31
CA ARG A 41 -8.72 3.48 -14.65
C ARG A 41 -9.93 4.38 -14.86
N TYR A 42 -10.85 4.46 -13.90
CA TYR A 42 -12.02 5.35 -14.02
C TYR A 42 -11.63 6.83 -14.07
N LEU A 43 -10.67 7.27 -13.25
CA LEU A 43 -10.17 8.63 -13.27
C LEU A 43 -9.54 8.99 -14.63
N LYS A 44 -8.73 8.09 -15.21
CA LYS A 44 -8.15 8.28 -16.54
C LYS A 44 -9.22 8.42 -17.62
N GLU A 45 -10.22 7.55 -17.62
CA GLU A 45 -11.32 7.64 -18.59
C GLU A 45 -12.21 8.87 -18.35
N PHE A 46 -12.35 9.32 -17.12
CA PHE A 46 -13.07 10.55 -16.79
C PHE A 46 -12.35 11.79 -17.33
N ILE A 47 -11.02 11.89 -17.14
CA ILE A 47 -10.21 12.99 -17.69
C ILE A 47 -10.38 13.06 -19.21
N ARG A 48 -10.30 11.91 -19.89
CA ARG A 48 -10.54 11.79 -21.34
C ARG A 48 -11.93 12.23 -21.75
N TYR A 49 -12.96 11.79 -21.02
CA TYR A 49 -14.33 12.18 -21.29
C TYR A 49 -14.55 13.69 -21.11
N LYS A 50 -13.78 14.35 -20.25
CA LYS A 50 -13.83 15.78 -20.00
C LYS A 50 -12.87 16.60 -20.87
N GLU A 51 -12.04 15.97 -21.69
CA GLU A 51 -10.99 16.61 -22.49
C GLU A 51 -10.02 17.45 -21.64
N GLN A 52 -9.70 16.96 -20.43
CA GLN A 52 -8.87 17.68 -19.43
C GLN A 52 -7.42 17.17 -19.36
N GLU A 53 -6.93 16.54 -20.43
CA GLU A 53 -5.56 16.02 -20.49
C GLU A 53 -4.50 17.09 -20.24
N GLU A 54 -4.65 18.26 -20.84
CA GLU A 54 -3.65 19.33 -20.75
C GLU A 54 -3.55 19.88 -19.31
N GLU A 55 -4.69 20.16 -18.67
CA GLU A 55 -4.73 20.59 -17.28
C GLU A 55 -4.21 19.52 -16.33
N TYR A 56 -4.52 18.24 -16.60
CA TYR A 56 -4.00 17.14 -15.82
C TYR A 56 -2.47 17.00 -15.98
N HIS A 57 -1.93 17.13 -17.19
CA HIS A 57 -0.50 17.12 -17.44
C HIS A 57 0.21 18.29 -16.75
N TYR A 58 -0.33 19.50 -16.90
CA TYR A 58 0.15 20.67 -16.21
C TYR A 58 0.13 20.46 -14.69
N PHE A 59 -0.99 19.99 -14.14
CA PHE A 59 -1.10 19.69 -12.72
C PHE A 59 -0.05 18.66 -12.29
N ARG A 60 0.09 17.53 -12.98
CA ARG A 60 1.06 16.47 -12.62
C ARG A 60 2.50 16.99 -12.62
N GLU A 61 2.87 17.82 -13.60
CA GLU A 61 4.23 18.35 -13.74
C GLU A 61 4.58 19.40 -12.69
N ASN A 62 3.58 20.11 -12.16
CA ASN A 62 3.77 21.25 -11.25
C ASN A 62 3.27 20.98 -9.81
N ALA A 63 2.49 19.92 -9.60
CA ALA A 63 2.09 19.44 -8.28
C ALA A 63 3.26 18.65 -7.69
N HIS A 64 4.26 19.35 -7.22
CA HIS A 64 5.24 18.77 -6.32
C HIS A 64 4.56 18.52 -4.96
N GLU A 65 4.82 17.36 -4.35
CA GLU A 65 4.66 17.17 -2.91
C GLU A 65 5.71 18.06 -2.24
N GLU A 66 5.53 19.39 -2.26
CA GLU A 66 6.56 20.27 -1.72
C GLU A 66 6.72 19.99 -0.22
N TYR A 67 7.87 19.40 0.12
CA TYR A 67 8.50 19.51 1.42
C TYR A 67 8.61 21.00 1.74
N GLU A 68 7.62 21.56 2.42
CA GLU A 68 7.77 22.89 2.99
C GLU A 68 8.85 22.80 4.09
N GLU A 69 10.06 23.28 3.79
CA GLU A 69 11.19 23.36 4.72
C GLU A 69 10.86 24.19 5.99
N ASN A 70 9.75 24.95 5.96
CA ASN A 70 9.23 25.76 7.07
C ASN A 70 8.06 25.12 7.83
N MET A 71 7.71 23.85 7.58
CA MET A 71 6.62 23.20 8.32
C MET A 71 7.05 22.94 9.77
N PRO A 72 6.32 23.41 10.80
CA PRO A 72 6.76 23.36 12.20
C PRO A 72 6.90 21.93 12.78
N PHE A 73 6.53 20.89 12.01
CA PHE A 73 6.65 19.49 12.40
C PHE A 73 7.13 18.60 11.24
N SER A 74 8.39 18.80 10.82
CA SER A 74 9.08 18.04 9.76
C SER A 74 9.12 16.51 9.93
N ASN A 75 8.71 15.99 11.09
CA ASN A 75 8.81 14.57 11.44
C ASN A 75 7.46 13.84 11.40
N LEU A 76 6.40 14.50 10.94
CA LEU A 76 5.04 13.95 10.80
C LEU A 76 4.59 13.94 9.33
N THR A 77 5.50 13.64 8.40
CA THR A 77 5.12 13.26 7.04
C THR A 77 4.59 11.83 7.05
N LEU A 78 3.36 11.66 6.54
CA LEU A 78 2.87 10.37 6.00
C LEU A 78 3.65 10.02 4.73
#